data_AF-A0A800IBA1-F1
#
_entry.id   AF-A0A800IBA1-F1
#
_cell.length_a   1.000
_cell.length_b   1.000
_cell.length_c   1.000
_cell.angle_alpha   90.00
_cell.angle_beta   90.00
_cell.angle_gamma   90.00
#
_symmetry.space_group_name_H-M   'P 1'
#
loop_
_entity.id
_entity.type
_entity.pdbx_description
1 polymer ?
#
loop_
_entity_poly.entity_id
_entity_poly.type
_entity_poly.pdbx_seq_one_letter_code
_entity_poly.pdbx_strand_id
1 'polypeptide(L)'
;MATSWEEDQTRGGGAVSVGGYLPLFQDTNTDLDIRLSTAVSSINHAASEVQVATNSGEFTADSVVITLPLGVLPAGTVSFNPALPLKQQSAVDNLGIGLINKVVLKFKNRFGIPD
;
A
#
# COMPACT_ATOMS: atom_id res chain seq x y z
N MET A 1 -7.67 -11.30 16.70
CA MET A 1 -7.04 -12.47 16.02
C MET A 1 -7.93 -12.83 14.85
N ALA A 2 -7.38 -13.01 13.65
CA ALA A 2 -8.18 -13.48 12.51
C ALA A 2 -8.73 -14.88 12.82
N THR A 3 -10.05 -15.02 12.83
CA THR A 3 -10.76 -16.26 13.18
C THR A 3 -11.11 -17.13 11.97
N SER A 4 -10.81 -16.66 10.75
CA SER A 4 -11.01 -17.40 9.51
C SER A 4 -9.84 -17.15 8.55
N TRP A 5 -9.31 -18.24 8.00
CA TRP A 5 -8.32 -18.25 6.92
C TRP A 5 -8.80 -19.26 5.88
N GLU A 6 -9.10 -18.78 4.68
CA GLU A 6 -9.37 -19.62 3.52
C GLU A 6 -8.35 -19.26 2.45
N GLU A 7 -7.56 -20.25 2.01
CA GLU A 7 -6.60 -20.07 0.92
C GLU A 7 -7.35 -20.15 -0.41
N ASP A 8 -7.44 -19.03 -1.13
CA ASP A 8 -7.97 -19.04 -2.49
C ASP A 8 -6.97 -19.73 -3.41
N GLN A 9 -7.21 -21.01 -3.70
CA GLN A 9 -6.33 -21.80 -4.56
C GLN A 9 -6.59 -21.50 -6.03
N THR A 10 -5.70 -20.69 -6.61
CA THR A 10 -5.68 -20.50 -8.07
C THR A 10 -5.31 -21.82 -8.78
N ARG A 11 -5.88 -22.04 -9.98
CA ARG A 11 -5.74 -23.31 -10.72
C ARG A 11 -4.31 -23.60 -11.21
N GLY A 12 -3.44 -22.59 -11.28
CA GLY A 12 -2.02 -22.73 -11.61
C GLY A 12 -1.23 -22.32 -10.38
N GLY A 13 -0.47 -23.25 -9.79
CA GLY A 13 0.24 -23.05 -8.52
C GLY A 13 1.25 -21.88 -8.51
N GLY A 14 2.04 -21.79 -7.45
CA GLY A 14 2.96 -20.66 -7.24
C GLY A 14 4.03 -20.52 -8.35
N ALA A 15 4.27 -19.28 -8.79
CA ALA A 15 5.34 -18.91 -9.71
C ALA A 15 6.15 -17.74 -9.15
N VAL A 16 7.44 -17.68 -9.50
CA VAL A 16 8.36 -16.59 -9.11
C VAL A 16 8.81 -15.86 -10.36
N SER A 17 8.68 -14.53 -10.36
CA SER A 17 9.08 -13.70 -11.49
C SER A 17 10.60 -13.76 -11.71
N VAL A 18 11.02 -14.13 -12.92
CA VAL A 18 12.42 -14.05 -13.35
C VAL A 18 12.75 -12.58 -13.62
N GLY A 19 13.78 -12.06 -12.95
CA GLY A 19 14.14 -10.63 -13.02
C GLY A 19 13.45 -9.74 -11.97
N GLY A 20 12.64 -10.33 -11.07
CA GLY A 20 11.93 -9.62 -10.03
C GLY A 20 10.57 -9.06 -10.48
N TYR A 21 9.84 -8.41 -9.58
CA TYR A 21 8.50 -7.89 -9.84
C TYR A 21 8.47 -6.45 -10.36
N LEU A 22 9.59 -5.72 -10.25
CA LEU A 22 9.66 -4.31 -10.67
C LEU A 22 9.30 -4.08 -12.16
N PRO A 23 9.71 -4.96 -13.11
CA PRO A 23 9.34 -4.78 -14.52
C PRO A 23 7.84 -4.72 -14.79
N LEU A 24 7.00 -5.32 -13.93
CA LEU A 24 5.54 -5.30 -14.09
C LEU A 24 4.93 -3.90 -14.02
N PHE A 25 5.66 -2.92 -13.46
CA PHE A 25 5.18 -1.55 -13.27
C PHE A 25 5.83 -0.55 -14.23
N GLN A 26 6.70 -1.00 -15.14
CA GLN A 26 7.43 -0.08 -16.03
C GLN A 26 6.51 0.52 -17.10
N ASP A 27 5.60 -0.28 -17.65
CA ASP A 27 4.69 0.16 -18.72
C ASP A 27 3.49 0.97 -18.20
N THR A 28 3.15 0.86 -16.91
CA THR A 28 1.98 1.57 -16.33
C THR A 28 2.26 3.04 -16.05
N ASN A 29 3.51 3.49 -16.12
CA ASN A 29 3.92 4.82 -15.66
C ASN A 29 4.13 5.83 -16.79
N THR A 30 4.01 5.44 -18.06
CA THR A 30 4.45 6.28 -19.19
C THR A 30 3.62 7.53 -19.44
N ASP A 31 2.42 7.65 -18.87
CA ASP A 31 1.54 8.81 -19.08
C ASP A 31 0.85 9.30 -17.79
N LEU A 32 1.38 8.93 -16.61
CA LEU A 32 0.80 9.30 -15.32
C LEU A 32 1.60 10.41 -14.64
N ASP A 33 0.90 11.37 -14.05
CA ASP A 33 1.53 12.39 -13.19
C ASP A 33 1.80 11.80 -11.78
N ILE A 34 2.98 11.21 -11.61
CA ILE A 34 3.39 10.56 -10.37
C ILE A 34 4.31 11.49 -9.57
N ARG A 35 3.87 11.88 -8.37
CA ARG A 35 4.64 12.73 -7.45
C ARG A 35 5.32 11.89 -6.37
N LEU A 36 6.60 11.55 -6.58
CA LEU A 36 7.43 10.90 -5.57
C LEU A 36 7.89 11.89 -4.50
N SER A 37 8.26 11.39 -3.32
CA SER A 37 8.69 12.21 -2.18
C SER A 37 7.65 13.23 -1.69
N THR A 38 6.38 13.03 -2.05
CA THR A 38 5.23 13.86 -1.67
C THR A 38 4.38 13.13 -0.62
N ALA A 39 4.84 13.18 0.63
CA ALA A 39 4.15 12.53 1.73
C ALA A 39 2.92 13.34 2.15
N VAL A 40 1.74 12.70 2.10
CA VAL A 40 0.46 13.26 2.57
C VAL A 40 0.43 13.27 4.10
N SER A 41 -0.07 14.35 4.70
CA SER A 41 -0.23 14.50 6.16
C SER A 41 -1.70 14.71 6.59
N SER A 42 -2.53 15.29 5.72
CA SER A 42 -3.95 15.44 5.99
C SER A 42 -4.80 15.44 4.72
N ILE A 43 -6.05 15.02 4.88
CA ILE A 43 -7.07 14.98 3.83
C ILE A 43 -8.35 15.63 4.39
N ASN A 44 -8.73 16.76 3.82
CA ASN A 44 -9.97 17.46 4.12
C ASN A 44 -11.00 17.22 3.01
N HIS A 45 -12.08 16.51 3.33
CA HIS A 45 -13.17 16.14 2.42
C HIS A 45 -14.53 16.66 2.92
N ALA A 46 -14.53 17.72 3.75
CA ALA A 46 -15.75 18.34 4.26
C ALA A 46 -16.49 19.18 3.21
N ALA A 47 -15.77 19.67 2.20
CA ALA A 47 -16.26 20.57 1.17
C ALA A 47 -16.57 19.83 -0.15
N SER A 48 -17.06 20.56 -1.15
CA SER A 48 -17.30 20.02 -2.49
C SER A 48 -16.02 19.54 -3.18
N GLU A 49 -14.89 20.13 -2.83
CA GLU A 49 -13.56 19.76 -3.31
C GLU A 49 -12.73 19.21 -2.15
N VAL A 50 -12.00 18.12 -2.39
CA VAL A 50 -11.10 17.51 -1.43
C VAL A 50 -9.76 18.23 -1.46
N GLN A 51 -9.24 18.57 -0.28
CA GLN A 51 -7.92 19.20 -0.11
C GLN A 51 -6.97 18.20 0.54
N VAL A 52 -5.78 18.05 -0.04
CA VAL A 52 -4.76 17.11 0.42
C VAL A 52 -3.49 17.90 0.75
N ALA A 53 -3.13 17.93 2.03
CA ALA A 53 -1.90 18.58 2.48
C ALA A 53 -0.74 17.57 2.44
N THR A 54 0.41 18.04 1.95
CA THR A 54 1.62 17.23 1.81
C THR A 54 2.84 18.00 2.27
N ASN A 55 3.98 17.33 2.41
CA ASN A 55 5.28 17.99 2.64
C ASN A 55 5.75 18.86 1.46
N SER A 56 5.09 18.80 0.30
CA SER A 56 5.48 19.51 -0.92
C SER A 56 4.45 20.57 -1.36
N GLY A 57 3.45 20.84 -0.52
CA GLY A 57 2.35 21.75 -0.83
C GLY A 57 0.98 21.09 -0.71
N GLU A 58 -0.05 21.80 -1.16
CA GLU A 58 -1.44 21.35 -1.14
C GLU A 58 -1.92 21.00 -2.54
N PHE A 59 -2.78 19.99 -2.62
CA PHE A 59 -3.48 19.59 -3.84
C PHE A 59 -4.98 19.66 -3.60
N THR A 60 -5.73 19.99 -4.66
CA THR A 60 -7.19 19.98 -4.63
C THR A 60 -7.74 19.10 -5.75
N ALA A 61 -8.86 18.42 -5.50
CA ALA A 61 -9.51 17.55 -6.48
C ALA A 61 -10.98 17.31 -6.13
N ASP A 62 -11.83 17.05 -7.13
CA ASP A 62 -13.23 16.67 -6.91
C ASP A 62 -13.39 15.33 -6.17
N SER A 63 -12.37 14.46 -6.22
CA SER A 63 -12.38 13.14 -5.60
C SER A 63 -10.97 12.62 -5.35
N VAL A 64 -10.81 11.79 -4.31
CA VAL A 64 -9.52 11.16 -3.95
C VAL A 64 -9.72 9.66 -3.76
N VAL A 65 -8.81 8.87 -4.34
CA VAL A 65 -8.71 7.42 -4.11
C VAL A 65 -7.58 7.17 -3.11
N ILE A 66 -7.89 6.49 -2.00
CA ILE A 66 -6.93 6.23 -0.93
C ILE A 66 -6.41 4.80 -1.07
N THR A 67 -5.11 4.66 -1.34
CA THR A 67 -4.40 3.37 -1.40
C THR A 67 -3.36 3.25 -0.29
N LEU A 68 -3.56 3.95 0.83
CA LEU A 68 -2.67 3.85 1.99
C LEU A 68 -2.65 2.41 2.50
N PRO A 69 -1.47 1.87 2.86
CA PRO A 69 -1.40 0.57 3.53
C PRO A 69 -2.27 0.57 4.78
N LEU A 70 -2.93 -0.55 5.07
CA LEU A 70 -3.84 -0.68 6.22
C LEU A 70 -3.17 -0.23 7.54
N GLY A 71 -1.88 -0.55 7.75
CA GLY A 71 -1.14 -0.16 8.95
C GLY A 71 -0.82 1.33 9.10
N VAL A 72 -1.03 2.15 8.06
CA VAL A 72 -0.88 3.61 8.13
C VAL A 72 -2.11 4.26 8.77
N LEU A 73 -3.31 3.73 8.51
CA LEU A 73 -4.56 4.28 9.00
C LEU A 73 -4.66 4.37 10.53
N PRO A 74 -4.37 3.30 11.31
CA PRO A 74 -4.43 3.37 12.77
C PRO A 74 -3.25 4.12 13.38
N ALA A 75 -2.16 4.36 12.64
CA ALA A 75 -0.99 5.09 13.12
C ALA A 75 -1.24 6.61 13.24
N GLY A 76 -2.30 7.13 12.61
CA GLY A 76 -2.67 8.55 12.67
C GLY A 76 -1.68 9.49 11.97
N THR A 77 -0.77 8.96 11.15
CA THR A 77 0.21 9.76 10.39
C THR A 77 -0.44 10.56 9.27
N VAL A 78 -1.62 10.14 8.81
CA VAL A 78 -2.49 10.89 7.90
C VAL A 78 -3.81 11.17 8.61
N SER A 79 -4.16 12.44 8.75
CA SER A 79 -5.41 12.87 9.37
C SER A 79 -6.54 13.06 8.35
N PHE A 80 -7.77 12.72 8.74
CA PHE A 80 -8.97 12.90 7.91
C PHE A 80 -9.91 13.91 8.56
N ASN A 81 -10.39 14.89 7.79
CA ASN A 81 -11.37 15.87 8.21
C ASN A 81 -12.54 15.98 7.21
N PRO A 82 -13.78 15.61 7.58
CA PRO A 82 -14.16 14.95 8.83
C PRO A 82 -13.48 13.58 8.99
N ALA A 83 -13.54 13.01 10.20
CA ALA A 83 -13.02 11.65 10.42
C ALA A 83 -13.72 10.63 9.50
N LEU A 84 -13.02 9.53 9.18
CA LEU A 84 -13.61 8.43 8.41
C LEU A 84 -14.88 7.90 9.11
N PRO A 85 -15.90 7.43 8.39
CA PRO A 85 -17.09 6.83 9.00
C PRO A 85 -16.75 5.73 10.01
N LEU A 86 -17.51 5.62 11.10
CA LEU A 86 -17.28 4.63 12.17
C LEU A 86 -17.15 3.20 11.64
N LYS A 87 -17.94 2.82 10.63
CA LYS A 87 -17.85 1.51 9.99
C LYS A 87 -16.45 1.22 9.41
N GLN A 88 -15.81 2.23 8.82
CA GLN A 88 -14.46 2.11 8.27
C GLN A 88 -13.41 2.07 9.38
N GLN A 89 -13.56 2.92 10.41
CA GLN A 89 -12.68 2.90 11.59
C GLN A 89 -12.71 1.53 12.26
N SER A 90 -13.90 1.00 12.55
CA SER A 90 -14.07 -0.33 13.14
C SER A 90 -13.52 -1.44 12.24
N ALA A 91 -13.62 -1.32 10.91
CA ALA A 91 -13.00 -2.30 10.01
C ALA A 91 -11.48 -2.27 10.12
N VAL A 92 -10.87 -1.08 10.15
CA VAL A 92 -9.42 -0.90 10.33
C VAL A 92 -8.95 -1.51 11.65
N ASP A 93 -9.68 -1.29 12.74
CA ASP A 93 -9.31 -1.80 14.08
C ASP A 93 -9.39 -3.33 14.19
N ASN A 94 -10.28 -3.96 13.42
CA ASN A 94 -10.51 -5.41 13.49
C ASN A 94 -9.68 -6.22 12.49
N LEU A 95 -9.14 -5.57 11.44
CA LEU A 95 -8.29 -6.24 10.46
C LEU A 95 -6.86 -6.41 10.99
N GLY A 96 -6.37 -7.65 10.98
CA GLY A 96 -4.99 -7.95 11.36
C GLY A 96 -3.99 -7.52 10.28
N ILE A 97 -2.83 -7.02 10.69
CA ILE A 97 -1.72 -6.66 9.80
C ILE A 97 -0.59 -7.68 9.99
N GLY A 98 -0.23 -8.38 8.91
CA GLY A 98 0.91 -9.28 8.90
C GLY A 98 2.23 -8.52 8.81
N LEU A 99 3.29 -9.08 9.41
CA LEU A 99 4.66 -8.59 9.27
C LEU A 99 5.52 -9.72 8.71
N ILE A 100 6.19 -9.45 7.59
CA ILE A 100 7.16 -10.37 6.99
C ILE A 100 8.39 -9.59 6.54
N ASN A 101 9.57 -10.12 6.87
CA ASN A 101 10.85 -9.60 6.41
C ASN A 101 11.57 -10.66 5.59
N LYS A 102 12.42 -10.23 4.65
CA LYS A 102 13.24 -11.11 3.82
C LYS A 102 14.70 -10.70 3.96
N VAL A 103 15.58 -11.69 4.07
CA VAL A 103 17.03 -11.48 4.03
C VAL A 103 17.54 -12.01 2.69
N VAL A 104 18.18 -11.15 1.90
CA VAL A 104 18.74 -11.52 0.59
C VAL A 104 20.24 -11.72 0.74
N LEU A 105 20.71 -12.94 0.45
CA LEU A 105 22.13 -13.31 0.51
C LEU A 105 22.67 -13.50 -0.90
N LYS A 106 23.66 -12.67 -1.28
CA LYS A 106 24.33 -12.74 -2.58
C LYS A 106 25.71 -13.37 -2.42
N PHE A 107 25.95 -14.46 -3.13
CA PHE A 107 27.22 -15.17 -3.12
C PHE A 107 27.91 -15.11 -4.47
N LYS A 108 29.24 -15.15 -4.48
CA LYS A 108 30.04 -15.19 -5.72
C LYS A 108 29.93 -16.56 -6.42
N ASN A 109 29.97 -17.64 -5.63
CA ASN A 109 29.86 -19.01 -6.09
C ASN A 109 28.66 -19.68 -5.42
N ARG A 110 27.97 -20.58 -6.14
CA ARG A 110 26.96 -21.45 -5.54
C ARG A 110 27.65 -22.43 -4.58
N PHE A 111 27.06 -22.67 -3.42
CA PHE A 111 27.50 -23.71 -2.50
C PHE A 111 26.27 -24.35 -1.85
N GLY A 112 26.29 -25.68 -1.65
CA GLY A 112 25.34 -26.35 -0.76
C GLY A 112 23.95 -26.69 -1.31
N ILE A 113 23.74 -26.73 -2.63
CA ILE A 113 22.52 -27.32 -3.22
C ILE A 113 22.98 -28.39 -4.23
N PRO A 114 22.73 -29.69 -3.98
CA PRO A 114 22.94 -30.74 -4.98
C PRO A 114 22.01 -30.56 -6.18
N ASP A 115 22.45 -31.03 -7.35
CA ASP A 115 21.63 -31.07 -8.56
C ASP A 115 20.33 -31.87 -8.38
#